data_AF-A0A7S7TC44-F1
#
_entry.id   AF-A0A7S7TC44-F1
#
_cell.length_a   1.000
_cell.length_b   1.000
_cell.length_c   1.000
_cell.angle_alpha   90.00
_cell.angle_beta   90.00
_cell.angle_gamma   90.00
#
_symmetry.space_group_name_H-M   'P 1'
#
loop_
_entity.id
_entity.type
_entity.pdbx_description
1 polymer ?
#
loop_
_entity_poly.entity_id
_entity_poly.type
_entity_poly.pdbx_seq_one_letter_code
_entity_poly.pdbx_strand_id
1 'polypeptide(L)'
;MNRVRVSLAVVGVAASAAVGAAIWPHARDAGTVLAARDDPAALADIRLNSVLRNNPALISDNIEAALASGDADLAMSFVELAGEKNIALSDDLTKRVDDARAEQSSSMHFAKGFATGLVTGNADDVASLSGTVAGDLFVFGDVRDVVREGKHLVMGEDTDQLVLGLAAAGLAVTAATYVSVGGAGPLRAGLTLVKDTRKAGRLSEGMIEWAGRSTREVVDQPALREAVASGSVLRPVETATAIRAAFRAEKAGALVRVAKDVGRIGEAVGVRAARDTLKVAENPKEIARAARIAEVKGGQTRAILKLFGRGALLLAAGAFNLTMWLFGALLALFGFLSSIKATTERATAWWLRRSKALRLKRQMAAQATLASMPAQG
;
A
#
# COMPACT_ATOMS: atom_id res chain seq x y z
N MET A 1 28.10 54.74 -6.91
CA MET A 1 27.06 53.69 -6.90
C MET A 1 27.62 52.49 -6.13
N ASN A 2 27.06 52.12 -4.97
CA ASN A 2 27.66 51.09 -4.12
C ASN A 2 27.65 49.73 -4.84
N ARG A 3 28.85 49.20 -5.15
CA ARG A 3 29.09 47.87 -5.72
C ARG A 3 28.25 46.79 -5.03
N VAL A 4 28.06 46.96 -3.72
CA VAL A 4 27.21 46.17 -2.81
C VAL A 4 25.82 45.82 -3.36
N ARG A 5 25.11 46.73 -4.06
CA ARG A 5 23.71 46.48 -4.48
C ARG A 5 23.58 45.61 -5.73
N VAL A 6 24.59 45.63 -6.62
CA VAL A 6 24.65 44.72 -7.78
C VAL A 6 25.12 43.35 -7.32
N SER A 7 26.08 43.32 -6.38
CA SER A 7 26.54 42.10 -5.72
C SER A 7 25.39 41.34 -5.06
N LEU A 8 24.47 42.02 -4.38
CA LEU A 8 23.33 41.37 -3.70
C LEU A 8 22.38 40.64 -4.65
N ALA A 9 22.13 41.20 -5.85
CA ALA A 9 21.23 40.58 -6.83
C ALA A 9 21.87 39.32 -7.45
N VAL A 10 23.16 39.41 -7.79
CA VAL A 10 23.94 38.27 -8.31
C VAL A 10 24.07 37.16 -7.25
N VAL A 11 24.27 37.52 -5.98
CA VAL A 11 24.26 36.58 -4.85
C VAL A 11 22.90 35.90 -4.71
N GLY A 12 21.79 36.63 -4.91
CA GLY A 12 20.43 36.05 -4.89
C GLY A 12 20.17 35.05 -6.04
N VAL A 13 20.70 35.31 -7.23
CA VAL A 13 20.67 34.34 -8.36
C VAL A 13 21.49 33.10 -8.03
N ALA A 14 22.73 33.27 -7.55
CA ALA A 14 23.63 32.17 -7.22
C ALA A 14 23.08 31.30 -6.07
N ALA A 15 22.53 31.92 -5.02
CA ALA A 15 21.89 31.22 -3.91
C ALA A 15 20.66 30.44 -4.36
N SER A 16 19.78 31.04 -5.17
CA SER A 16 18.60 30.35 -5.72
C SER A 16 18.97 29.18 -6.64
N ALA A 17 20.02 29.34 -7.45
CA ALA A 17 20.53 28.28 -8.31
C ALA A 17 21.17 27.12 -7.51
N ALA A 18 21.93 27.43 -6.47
CA ALA A 18 22.52 26.42 -5.59
C ALA A 18 21.46 25.64 -4.80
N VAL A 19 20.45 26.34 -4.27
CA VAL A 19 19.29 25.71 -3.61
C VAL A 19 18.48 24.87 -4.60
N GLY A 20 18.25 25.37 -5.82
CA GLY A 20 17.59 24.61 -6.88
C GLY A 20 18.34 23.33 -7.26
N ALA A 21 19.67 23.41 -7.40
CA ALA A 21 20.51 22.24 -7.70
C ALA A 21 20.51 21.20 -6.58
N ALA A 22 20.51 21.64 -5.32
CA ALA A 22 20.41 20.75 -4.16
C ALA A 22 19.03 20.07 -4.03
N ILE A 23 17.96 20.78 -4.39
CA ILE A 23 16.57 20.25 -4.33
C ILE A 23 16.23 19.38 -5.55
N TRP A 24 16.87 19.61 -6.70
CA TRP A 24 16.58 18.95 -7.97
C TRP A 24 16.47 17.41 -7.92
N PRO A 25 17.44 16.66 -7.35
CA PRO A 25 17.32 15.19 -7.29
C PRO A 25 16.09 14.76 -6.48
N HIS A 26 15.81 15.42 -5.35
CA HIS A 26 14.63 15.12 -4.53
C HIS A 26 13.32 15.49 -5.23
N ALA A 27 13.29 16.61 -5.97
CA ALA A 27 12.13 17.03 -6.75
C ALA A 27 11.86 16.09 -7.95
N ARG A 28 12.91 15.54 -8.57
CA ARG A 28 12.79 14.55 -9.65
C ARG A 28 12.23 13.23 -9.11
N ASP A 29 12.77 12.72 -8.01
CA ASP A 29 12.26 11.51 -7.35
C ASP A 29 10.80 11.71 -6.93
N ALA A 30 10.47 12.89 -6.39
CA ALA A 30 9.11 13.30 -6.08
C ALA A 30 8.17 13.27 -7.31
N GLY A 31 8.62 13.79 -8.45
CA GLY A 31 7.88 13.75 -9.71
C GLY A 31 7.61 12.33 -10.20
N THR A 32 8.59 11.43 -10.09
CA THR A 32 8.43 10.01 -10.52
C THR A 32 7.42 9.26 -9.65
N VAL A 33 7.44 9.47 -8.34
CA VAL A 33 6.45 8.90 -7.40
C VAL A 33 5.05 9.45 -7.68
N LEU A 34 4.93 10.75 -8.00
CA LEU A 34 3.64 11.35 -8.33
C LEU A 34 3.08 10.84 -9.65
N ALA A 35 3.93 10.63 -10.67
CA ALA A 35 3.53 10.05 -11.95
C ALA A 35 3.06 8.59 -11.80
N ALA A 36 3.64 7.83 -10.87
CA ALA A 36 3.27 6.45 -10.58
C ALA A 36 2.13 6.33 -9.54
N ARG A 37 1.42 7.42 -9.18
CA ARG A 37 0.45 7.44 -8.08
C ARG A 37 -0.65 6.37 -8.17
N ASP A 38 -1.04 6.00 -9.38
CA ASP A 38 -2.11 5.04 -9.63
C ASP A 38 -1.58 3.61 -9.88
N ASP A 39 -0.25 3.42 -9.89
CA ASP A 39 0.40 2.12 -10.04
C ASP A 39 1.16 1.71 -8.77
N PRO A 40 0.55 0.86 -7.91
CA PRO A 40 1.17 0.44 -6.66
C PRO A 40 2.43 -0.42 -6.87
N ALA A 41 2.56 -1.13 -8.00
CA ALA A 41 3.73 -1.95 -8.27
C ALA A 41 4.94 -1.08 -8.68
N ALA A 42 4.72 -0.07 -9.53
CA ALA A 42 5.76 0.89 -9.89
C ALA A 42 6.28 1.68 -8.68
N LEU A 43 5.39 2.03 -7.74
CA LEU A 43 5.78 2.71 -6.50
C LEU A 43 6.62 1.83 -5.56
N ALA A 44 6.27 0.55 -5.46
CA ALA A 44 7.08 -0.41 -4.71
C ALA A 44 8.50 -0.50 -5.29
N ASP A 45 8.63 -0.52 -6.63
CA ASP A 45 9.94 -0.52 -7.30
C ASP A 45 10.76 0.74 -7.00
N ILE A 46 10.16 1.92 -7.10
CA ILE A 46 10.86 3.19 -6.84
C ILE A 46 11.41 3.21 -5.40
N ARG A 47 10.60 2.80 -4.42
CA ARG A 47 11.03 2.73 -3.03
C ARG A 47 12.09 1.67 -2.80
N LEU A 48 11.94 0.51 -3.42
CA LEU A 48 12.90 -0.59 -3.32
C LEU A 48 14.26 -0.18 -3.86
N ASN A 49 14.31 0.44 -5.04
CA ASN A 49 15.56 0.95 -5.60
C ASN A 49 16.21 2.01 -4.69
N SER A 50 15.41 2.82 -4.00
CA SER A 50 15.93 3.81 -3.04
C SER A 50 16.57 3.14 -1.82
N VAL A 51 15.90 2.16 -1.20
CA VAL A 51 16.43 1.48 -0.01
C VAL A 51 17.65 0.63 -0.36
N LEU A 52 17.62 -0.12 -1.46
CA LEU A 52 18.74 -0.99 -1.88
C LEU A 52 20.01 -0.20 -2.20
N ARG A 53 19.89 1.02 -2.74
CA ARG A 53 21.05 1.92 -2.94
C ARG A 53 21.71 2.33 -1.62
N ASN A 54 20.91 2.50 -0.56
CA ASN A 54 21.39 2.96 0.73
C ASN A 54 21.87 1.80 1.62
N ASN A 55 21.36 0.60 1.42
CA ASN A 55 21.75 -0.59 2.16
C ASN A 55 21.83 -1.84 1.24
N PRO A 56 23.00 -2.15 0.68
CA PRO A 56 23.16 -3.28 -0.25
C PRO A 56 23.06 -4.66 0.45
N ALA A 57 23.36 -4.74 1.75
CA ALA A 57 23.27 -5.99 2.52
C ALA A 57 21.83 -6.33 2.98
N LEU A 58 20.88 -5.42 2.75
CA LEU A 58 19.50 -5.57 3.21
C LEU A 58 18.87 -6.89 2.77
N ILE A 59 19.11 -7.32 1.53
CA ILE A 59 18.49 -8.54 1.00
C ILE A 59 19.08 -9.78 1.70
N SER A 60 20.41 -9.89 1.79
CA SER A 60 21.06 -11.02 2.47
C SER A 60 20.64 -11.11 3.94
N ASP A 61 20.61 -9.98 4.65
CA ASP A 61 20.21 -9.92 6.06
C ASP A 61 18.76 -10.41 6.25
N ASN A 62 17.86 -10.03 5.33
CA ASN A 62 16.47 -10.46 5.39
C ASN A 62 16.29 -11.93 4.99
N ILE A 63 17.10 -12.46 4.06
CA ILE A 63 17.10 -13.90 3.74
C ILE A 63 17.52 -14.70 4.98
N GLU A 64 18.60 -14.28 5.65
CA GLU A 64 19.07 -14.94 6.87
C GLU A 64 18.04 -14.88 8.00
N ALA A 65 17.41 -13.71 8.21
CA ALA A 65 16.34 -13.56 9.19
C ALA A 65 15.13 -14.44 8.86
N ALA A 66 14.75 -14.55 7.58
CA ALA A 66 13.66 -15.40 7.14
C ALA A 66 13.96 -16.89 7.39
N LEU A 67 15.18 -17.34 7.03
CA LEU A 67 15.66 -18.69 7.32
C LEU A 67 15.69 -18.98 8.82
N ALA A 68 16.18 -18.05 9.64
CA ALA A 68 16.22 -18.18 11.10
C ALA A 68 14.81 -18.29 11.72
N SER A 69 13.82 -17.63 11.11
CA SER A 69 12.42 -17.73 11.52
C SER A 69 11.69 -18.95 10.93
N GLY A 70 12.35 -19.76 10.09
CA GLY A 70 11.74 -20.90 9.41
C GLY A 70 10.75 -20.52 8.31
N ASP A 71 10.84 -19.33 7.73
CA ASP A 71 9.96 -18.85 6.65
C ASP A 71 10.67 -18.96 5.30
N ALA A 72 10.76 -20.20 4.78
CA ALA A 72 11.43 -20.47 3.50
C ALA A 72 10.75 -19.76 2.32
N ASP A 73 9.42 -19.60 2.35
CA ASP A 73 8.67 -18.86 1.34
C ASP A 73 9.07 -17.36 1.32
N LEU A 74 9.28 -16.75 2.49
CA LEU A 74 9.75 -15.36 2.57
C LEU A 74 11.21 -15.25 2.13
N ALA A 75 12.06 -16.21 2.50
CA ALA A 75 13.44 -16.25 2.04
C ALA A 75 13.51 -16.36 0.51
N MET A 76 12.70 -17.23 -0.10
CA MET A 76 12.56 -17.36 -1.55
C MET A 76 12.07 -16.06 -2.20
N SER A 77 11.12 -15.36 -1.58
CA SER A 77 10.65 -14.04 -2.03
C SER A 77 11.80 -13.03 -2.15
N PHE A 78 12.75 -13.03 -1.22
CA PHE A 78 13.94 -12.19 -1.27
C PHE A 78 14.97 -12.65 -2.31
N VAL A 79 15.10 -13.96 -2.56
CA VAL A 79 15.94 -14.49 -3.65
C VAL A 79 15.41 -14.05 -5.02
N GLU A 80 14.11 -14.18 -5.25
CA GLU A 80 13.47 -13.68 -6.49
C GLU A 80 13.64 -12.16 -6.64
N LEU A 81 13.56 -11.42 -5.54
CA LEU A 81 13.80 -9.99 -5.51
C LEU A 81 15.25 -9.63 -5.88
N ALA A 82 16.22 -10.40 -5.39
CA ALA A 82 17.63 -10.23 -5.73
C ALA A 82 17.87 -10.47 -7.22
N GLY A 83 17.28 -11.53 -7.79
CA GLY A 83 17.36 -11.86 -9.20
C GLY A 83 16.83 -10.74 -10.10
N GLU A 84 15.65 -10.22 -9.80
CA GLU A 84 15.05 -9.09 -10.54
C GLU A 84 15.91 -7.83 -10.50
N LYS A 85 16.57 -7.57 -9.37
CA LYS A 85 17.44 -6.39 -9.19
C LYS A 85 18.89 -6.65 -9.60
N ASN A 86 19.21 -7.82 -10.15
CA ASN A 86 20.56 -8.24 -10.52
C ASN A 86 21.56 -8.12 -9.35
N ILE A 87 21.12 -8.44 -8.13
CA ILE A 87 21.95 -8.46 -6.93
C ILE A 87 22.50 -9.87 -6.75
N ALA A 88 23.83 -9.98 -6.74
CA ALA A 88 24.50 -11.26 -6.55
C ALA A 88 24.34 -11.75 -5.11
N LEU A 89 23.82 -12.96 -4.95
CA LEU A 89 23.78 -13.70 -3.68
C LEU A 89 24.86 -14.77 -3.69
N SER A 90 25.39 -15.11 -2.52
CA SER A 90 26.33 -16.22 -2.39
C SER A 90 25.64 -17.56 -2.66
N ASP A 91 26.32 -18.48 -3.35
CA ASP A 91 25.80 -19.82 -3.66
C ASP A 91 25.37 -20.60 -2.41
N ASP A 92 26.08 -20.44 -1.29
CA ASP A 92 25.72 -21.05 0.00
C ASP A 92 24.33 -20.59 0.49
N LEU A 93 24.07 -19.29 0.45
CA LEU A 93 22.81 -18.72 0.89
C LEU A 93 21.64 -19.17 0.01
N THR A 94 21.81 -19.17 -1.31
CA THR A 94 20.80 -19.66 -2.26
C THR A 94 20.50 -21.14 -2.00
N LYS A 95 21.53 -21.97 -1.81
CA LYS A 95 21.38 -23.38 -1.51
C LYS A 95 20.61 -23.64 -0.21
N ARG A 96 20.91 -22.87 0.85
CA ARG A 96 20.18 -22.96 2.12
C ARG A 96 18.69 -22.60 1.99
N VAL A 97 18.36 -21.64 1.12
CA VAL A 97 16.96 -21.31 0.80
C VAL A 97 16.28 -22.45 0.05
N ASP A 98 16.94 -23.03 -0.94
CA ASP A 98 16.42 -24.16 -1.71
C ASP A 98 16.20 -25.39 -0.83
N ASP A 99 17.14 -25.70 0.06
CA ASP A 99 17.03 -26.81 1.02
C ASP A 99 15.86 -26.59 1.99
N ALA A 100 15.71 -25.39 2.55
CA ALA A 100 14.59 -25.05 3.43
C ALA A 100 13.23 -25.11 2.71
N ARG A 101 13.20 -24.74 1.42
CA ARG A 101 12.01 -24.85 0.58
C ARG A 101 11.69 -26.31 0.24
N ALA A 102 12.69 -27.14 -0.02
CA ALA A 102 12.52 -28.57 -0.26
C ALA A 102 11.95 -29.28 0.97
N GLU A 103 12.42 -28.91 2.16
CA GLU A 103 11.88 -29.41 3.42
C GLU A 103 10.40 -29.01 3.62
N GLN A 104 10.06 -27.74 3.38
CA GLN A 104 8.67 -27.25 3.50
C GLN A 104 7.71 -27.84 2.45
N SER A 105 8.20 -28.12 1.25
CA SER A 105 7.39 -28.73 0.18
C SER A 105 7.29 -30.25 0.29
N SER A 106 7.92 -30.87 1.29
CA SER A 106 7.84 -32.31 1.50
C SER A 106 6.42 -32.79 1.82
N SER A 107 6.08 -33.99 1.33
CA SER A 107 4.77 -34.62 1.56
C SER A 107 4.42 -34.77 3.04
N MET A 108 5.42 -34.93 3.90
CA MET A 108 5.23 -35.03 5.35
C MET A 108 4.85 -33.68 5.97
N HIS A 109 5.49 -32.59 5.54
CA HIS A 109 5.07 -31.24 5.93
C HIS A 109 3.67 -30.92 5.41
N PHE A 110 3.33 -31.32 4.18
CA PHE A 110 1.99 -31.18 3.65
C PHE A 110 0.95 -31.96 4.49
N ALA A 111 1.21 -33.23 4.80
CA ALA A 111 0.30 -34.05 5.62
C ALA A 111 0.12 -33.48 7.03
N LYS A 112 1.20 -33.00 7.65
CA LYS A 112 1.16 -32.34 8.97
C LYS A 112 0.41 -31.01 8.91
N GLY A 113 0.65 -30.18 7.89
CA GLY A 113 -0.05 -28.92 7.65
C GLY A 113 -1.55 -29.16 7.44
N PHE A 114 -1.91 -30.14 6.61
CA PHE A 114 -3.29 -30.56 6.41
C PHE A 114 -3.97 -31.01 7.71
N ALA A 115 -3.36 -31.92 8.48
CA ALA A 115 -3.91 -32.37 9.76
C ALA A 115 -4.03 -31.23 10.78
N THR A 116 -3.04 -30.34 10.82
CA THR A 116 -3.06 -29.17 11.72
C THR A 116 -4.17 -28.21 11.31
N GLY A 117 -4.32 -27.91 10.02
CA GLY A 117 -5.42 -27.08 9.50
C GLY A 117 -6.79 -27.71 9.76
N LEU A 118 -6.91 -29.03 9.56
CA LEU A 118 -8.14 -29.79 9.82
C LEU A 118 -8.55 -29.75 11.30
N VAL A 119 -7.59 -29.87 12.22
CA VAL A 119 -7.86 -29.95 13.66
C VAL A 119 -7.97 -28.58 14.32
N THR A 120 -7.08 -27.65 13.96
CA THR A 120 -6.97 -26.33 14.60
C THR A 120 -7.76 -25.24 13.89
N GLY A 121 -8.12 -25.45 12.62
CA GLY A 121 -8.74 -24.42 11.77
C GLY A 121 -7.78 -23.28 11.38
N ASN A 122 -6.46 -23.45 11.57
CA ASN A 122 -5.47 -22.46 11.19
C ASN A 122 -4.79 -22.83 9.86
N ALA A 123 -4.96 -21.97 8.84
CA ALA A 123 -4.34 -22.10 7.51
C ALA A 123 -3.03 -21.29 7.31
N ASP A 124 -1.90 -21.78 7.81
CA ASP A 124 -0.58 -21.12 7.63
C ASP A 124 0.11 -21.39 6.28
N ASP A 125 -0.38 -22.31 5.46
CA ASP A 125 0.13 -22.67 4.14
C ASP A 125 -0.99 -23.29 3.29
N VAL A 126 -0.70 -23.68 2.04
CA VAL A 126 -1.72 -24.29 1.16
C VAL A 126 -2.23 -25.62 1.72
N ALA A 127 -1.38 -26.38 2.41
CA ALA A 127 -1.74 -27.67 2.98
C ALA A 127 -2.72 -27.51 4.15
N SER A 128 -2.43 -26.61 5.08
CA SER A 128 -3.32 -26.26 6.19
C SER A 128 -4.53 -25.45 5.74
N LEU A 129 -4.45 -24.67 4.67
CA LEU A 129 -5.63 -24.10 4.01
C LEU A 129 -6.48 -25.22 3.45
N SER A 130 -5.94 -26.21 2.74
CA SER A 130 -6.73 -27.34 2.25
C SER A 130 -7.27 -28.22 3.36
N GLY A 131 -6.57 -28.37 4.49
CA GLY A 131 -7.06 -29.04 5.70
C GLY A 131 -8.15 -28.25 6.41
N THR A 132 -7.98 -26.94 6.55
CA THR A 132 -9.00 -26.03 7.10
C THR A 132 -10.21 -25.98 6.18
N VAL A 133 -10.00 -25.84 4.88
CA VAL A 133 -11.02 -25.87 3.83
C VAL A 133 -11.66 -27.24 3.75
N ALA A 134 -10.96 -28.36 3.99
CA ALA A 134 -11.53 -29.71 4.08
C ALA A 134 -12.35 -29.90 5.38
N GLY A 135 -11.88 -29.35 6.50
CA GLY A 135 -12.59 -29.30 7.77
C GLY A 135 -13.81 -28.38 7.75
N ASP A 136 -13.72 -27.29 6.98
CA ASP A 136 -14.79 -26.33 6.69
C ASP A 136 -15.64 -26.76 5.48
N LEU A 137 -15.16 -27.69 4.63
CA LEU A 137 -15.86 -28.12 3.39
C LEU A 137 -17.13 -28.88 3.67
N PHE A 138 -17.25 -29.38 4.90
CA PHE A 138 -18.52 -29.81 5.41
C PHE A 138 -19.16 -28.59 6.04
N VAL A 139 -20.23 -28.10 5.39
CA VAL A 139 -21.36 -27.26 5.86
C VAL A 139 -21.38 -26.97 7.37
N PHE A 140 -21.04 -27.96 8.20
CA PHE A 140 -20.76 -27.87 9.63
C PHE A 140 -19.92 -26.68 10.10
N GLY A 141 -18.86 -26.22 9.41
CA GLY A 141 -18.01 -25.13 9.93
C GLY A 141 -18.74 -23.79 10.04
N ASP A 142 -19.24 -23.30 8.91
CA ASP A 142 -20.02 -22.07 8.85
C ASP A 142 -21.37 -22.22 9.55
N VAL A 143 -22.04 -23.39 9.47
CA VAL A 143 -23.27 -23.65 10.25
C VAL A 143 -23.00 -23.63 11.74
N ARG A 144 -21.91 -24.24 12.23
CA ARG A 144 -21.55 -24.23 13.65
C ARG A 144 -21.28 -22.82 14.15
N ASP A 145 -20.53 -22.01 13.39
CA ASP A 145 -20.24 -20.63 13.77
C ASP A 145 -21.51 -19.79 13.78
N VAL A 146 -22.39 -19.95 12.77
CA VAL A 146 -23.70 -19.28 12.73
C VAL A 146 -24.62 -19.72 13.87
N VAL A 147 -24.63 -21.00 14.23
CA VAL A 147 -25.43 -21.53 15.36
C VAL A 147 -24.86 -21.07 16.71
N ARG A 148 -23.53 -21.11 16.88
CA ARG A 148 -22.84 -20.70 18.11
C ARG A 148 -23.00 -19.20 18.35
N GLU A 149 -22.60 -18.38 17.38
CA GLU A 149 -22.70 -16.93 17.48
C GLU A 149 -24.16 -16.45 17.41
N GLY A 150 -25.02 -17.13 16.66
CA GLY A 150 -26.46 -16.87 16.66
C GLY A 150 -27.11 -17.14 18.02
N LYS A 151 -26.69 -18.20 18.73
CA LYS A 151 -27.13 -18.46 20.10
C LYS A 151 -26.67 -17.36 21.06
N HIS A 152 -25.41 -16.93 20.98
CA HIS A 152 -24.91 -15.79 21.78
C HIS A 152 -25.75 -14.52 21.51
N LEU A 153 -26.09 -14.26 20.25
CA LEU A 153 -26.90 -13.10 19.84
C LEU A 153 -28.33 -13.12 20.38
N VAL A 154 -28.93 -14.31 20.51
CA VAL A 154 -30.28 -14.52 21.05
C VAL A 154 -30.28 -14.47 22.58
N MET A 155 -29.24 -15.00 23.22
CA MET A 155 -29.09 -14.98 24.68
C MET A 155 -28.65 -13.62 25.24
N GLY A 156 -28.35 -12.65 24.38
CA GLY A 156 -27.87 -11.32 24.78
C GLY A 156 -26.42 -11.32 25.26
N GLU A 157 -25.64 -12.34 24.90
CA GLU A 157 -24.22 -12.49 25.24
C GLU A 157 -23.32 -11.77 24.23
N ASP A 158 -22.06 -11.52 24.62
CA ASP A 158 -21.06 -10.93 23.72
C ASP A 158 -20.87 -11.81 22.47
N THR A 159 -21.29 -11.27 21.32
CA THR A 159 -21.30 -11.99 20.04
C THR A 159 -20.23 -11.43 19.12
N ASP A 160 -19.42 -12.29 18.49
CA ASP A 160 -18.54 -11.85 17.41
C ASP A 160 -19.35 -11.66 16.12
N GLN A 161 -19.92 -10.46 15.97
CA GLN A 161 -20.74 -10.11 14.83
C GLN A 161 -20.01 -10.25 13.49
N LEU A 162 -18.68 -10.07 13.47
CA LEU A 162 -17.89 -10.21 12.26
C LEU A 162 -17.77 -11.69 11.85
N VAL A 163 -17.48 -12.58 12.80
CA VAL A 163 -17.44 -14.03 12.53
C VAL A 163 -18.81 -14.54 12.08
N LEU A 164 -19.89 -14.11 12.74
CA LEU A 164 -21.26 -14.45 12.36
C LEU A 164 -21.59 -14.01 10.93
N GLY A 165 -21.24 -12.78 10.56
CA GLY A 165 -21.47 -12.25 9.21
C GLY A 165 -20.62 -12.96 8.14
N LEU A 166 -19.35 -13.24 8.42
CA LEU A 166 -18.46 -13.96 7.51
C LEU A 166 -18.91 -15.41 7.31
N ALA A 167 -19.32 -16.10 8.38
CA ALA A 167 -19.80 -17.49 8.31
C ALA A 167 -21.10 -17.59 7.48
N ALA A 168 -22.05 -16.68 7.70
CA ALA A 168 -23.27 -16.68 6.92
C ALA A 168 -23.08 -16.21 5.47
N ALA A 169 -22.15 -15.29 5.20
CA ALA A 169 -21.70 -15.02 3.83
C ALA A 169 -21.08 -16.27 3.19
N GLY A 170 -20.36 -17.09 3.96
CA GLY A 170 -19.80 -18.38 3.54
C GLY A 170 -20.88 -19.39 3.16
N LEU A 171 -21.95 -19.49 3.95
CA LEU A 171 -23.13 -20.29 3.61
C LEU A 171 -23.82 -19.81 2.32
N ALA A 172 -23.99 -18.50 2.16
CA ALA A 172 -24.62 -17.92 0.97
C ALA A 172 -23.80 -18.16 -0.30
N VAL A 173 -22.48 -17.98 -0.24
CA VAL A 173 -21.55 -18.28 -1.35
C VAL A 173 -21.56 -19.79 -1.63
N THR A 174 -21.61 -20.62 -0.60
CA THR A 174 -21.64 -22.08 -0.75
C THR A 174 -22.87 -22.54 -1.50
N ALA A 175 -24.06 -22.04 -1.13
CA ALA A 175 -25.31 -22.32 -1.83
C ALA A 175 -25.31 -21.79 -3.28
N ALA A 176 -24.74 -20.60 -3.53
CA ALA A 176 -24.69 -20.02 -4.88
C ALA A 176 -23.74 -20.77 -5.82
N THR A 177 -22.68 -21.40 -5.30
CA THR A 177 -21.71 -22.15 -6.12
C THR A 177 -22.27 -23.50 -6.59
N TYR A 178 -23.22 -24.10 -5.87
CA TYR A 178 -23.94 -25.27 -6.37
C TYR A 178 -24.85 -24.95 -7.56
N VAL A 179 -25.22 -23.67 -7.73
CA VAL A 179 -26.04 -23.18 -8.85
C VAL A 179 -25.16 -22.62 -9.99
N SER A 180 -23.95 -22.16 -9.70
CA SER A 180 -23.04 -21.53 -10.67
C SER A 180 -21.72 -22.31 -10.78
N VAL A 181 -21.59 -23.06 -11.87
CA VAL A 181 -20.39 -23.83 -12.22
C VAL A 181 -19.18 -22.87 -12.30
N GLY A 182 -18.24 -22.98 -11.34
CA GLY A 182 -16.84 -22.53 -11.48
C GLY A 182 -16.46 -21.11 -11.02
N GLY A 183 -17.38 -20.24 -10.58
CA GLY A 183 -17.08 -18.81 -10.37
C GLY A 183 -16.62 -18.35 -8.97
N ALA A 184 -16.64 -19.21 -7.95
CA ALA A 184 -16.52 -18.78 -6.55
C ALA A 184 -15.17 -19.05 -5.87
N GLY A 185 -14.18 -19.60 -6.58
CA GLY A 185 -12.90 -20.05 -6.01
C GLY A 185 -12.16 -18.97 -5.20
N PRO A 186 -11.77 -17.84 -5.81
CA PRO A 186 -11.05 -16.76 -5.11
C PRO A 186 -11.88 -16.15 -3.97
N LEU A 187 -13.19 -16.03 -4.17
CA LEU A 187 -14.08 -15.47 -3.14
C LEU A 187 -14.16 -16.36 -1.89
N ARG A 188 -14.31 -17.68 -2.07
CA ARG A 188 -14.35 -18.65 -0.96
C ARG A 188 -13.02 -18.73 -0.23
N ALA A 189 -11.92 -18.82 -0.98
CA ALA A 189 -10.59 -18.84 -0.40
C ALA A 189 -10.33 -17.56 0.41
N GLY A 190 -10.63 -16.39 -0.16
CA GLY A 190 -10.45 -15.13 0.53
C GLY A 190 -11.35 -14.94 1.75
N LEU A 191 -12.60 -15.40 1.69
CA LEU A 191 -13.50 -15.36 2.85
C LEU A 191 -13.00 -16.24 4.00
N THR A 192 -12.53 -17.44 3.68
CA THR A 192 -11.93 -18.36 4.65
C THR A 192 -10.68 -17.73 5.28
N LEU A 193 -9.80 -17.16 4.45
CA LEU A 193 -8.60 -16.47 4.91
C LEU A 193 -8.92 -15.31 5.85
N VAL A 194 -9.92 -14.48 5.53
CA VAL A 194 -10.34 -13.37 6.39
C VAL A 194 -10.89 -13.89 7.72
N LYS A 195 -11.75 -14.92 7.68
CA LYS A 195 -12.34 -15.58 8.86
C LYS A 195 -11.25 -16.14 9.78
N ASP A 196 -10.32 -16.91 9.24
CA ASP A 196 -9.26 -17.54 10.04
C ASP A 196 -8.30 -16.50 10.62
N THR A 197 -7.95 -15.48 9.83
CA THR A 197 -7.06 -14.40 10.30
C THR A 197 -7.70 -13.62 11.44
N ARG A 198 -9.03 -13.41 11.40
CA ARG A 198 -9.80 -12.82 12.50
C ARG A 198 -9.80 -13.70 13.74
N LYS A 199 -10.08 -15.01 13.60
CA LYS A 199 -10.09 -15.98 14.70
C LYS A 199 -8.72 -16.10 15.38
N ALA A 200 -7.65 -16.02 14.60
CA ALA A 200 -6.28 -16.01 15.10
C ALA A 200 -5.89 -14.68 15.78
N GLY A 201 -6.75 -13.66 15.79
CA GLY A 201 -6.45 -12.34 16.35
C GLY A 201 -5.40 -11.57 15.54
N ARG A 202 -5.22 -11.90 14.26
CA ARG A 202 -4.16 -11.35 13.38
C ARG A 202 -4.71 -10.40 12.32
N LEU A 203 -5.97 -10.00 12.41
CA LEU A 203 -6.56 -9.00 11.54
C LEU A 203 -6.18 -7.61 12.05
N SER A 204 -5.84 -6.68 11.15
CA SER A 204 -5.56 -5.29 11.57
C SER A 204 -6.78 -4.64 12.23
N GLU A 205 -6.54 -3.73 13.16
CA GLU A 205 -7.61 -3.04 13.90
C GLU A 205 -8.57 -2.29 12.96
N GLY A 206 -8.03 -1.54 11.99
CA GLY A 206 -8.84 -0.83 10.99
C GLY A 206 -9.72 -1.76 10.13
N MET A 207 -9.23 -2.97 9.83
CA MET A 207 -10.01 -3.96 9.09
C MET A 207 -11.10 -4.60 9.98
N ILE A 208 -10.83 -4.83 11.27
CA ILE A 208 -11.83 -5.29 12.23
C ILE A 208 -12.96 -4.26 12.34
N GLU A 209 -12.62 -2.98 12.51
CA GLU A 209 -13.60 -1.89 12.61
C GLU A 209 -14.44 -1.74 11.33
N TRP A 210 -13.76 -1.71 10.17
CA TRP A 210 -14.43 -1.59 8.88
C TRP A 210 -15.35 -2.80 8.64
N ALA A 211 -14.84 -4.02 8.83
CA ALA A 211 -15.60 -5.22 8.57
C ALA A 211 -16.76 -5.37 9.55
N GLY A 212 -16.58 -5.03 10.84
CA GLY A 212 -17.66 -4.99 11.81
C GLY A 212 -18.79 -4.02 11.42
N ARG A 213 -18.42 -2.81 10.96
CA ARG A 213 -19.39 -1.82 10.46
C ARG A 213 -20.11 -2.31 9.21
N SER A 214 -19.37 -2.81 8.22
CA SER A 214 -19.95 -3.35 6.98
C SER A 214 -20.85 -4.55 7.24
N THR A 215 -20.49 -5.43 8.18
CA THR A 215 -21.33 -6.57 8.56
C THR A 215 -22.64 -6.11 9.19
N ARG A 216 -22.64 -5.08 10.04
CA ARG A 216 -23.89 -4.52 10.59
C ARG A 216 -24.83 -3.94 9.52
N GLU A 217 -24.29 -3.46 8.41
CA GLU A 217 -25.10 -2.98 7.28
C GLU A 217 -25.68 -4.14 6.45
N VAL A 218 -24.95 -5.25 6.38
CA VAL A 218 -25.32 -6.45 5.61
C VAL A 218 -26.28 -7.37 6.37
N VAL A 219 -26.15 -7.45 7.69
CA VAL A 219 -26.94 -8.33 8.55
C VAL A 219 -28.13 -7.58 9.12
N ASP A 220 -29.33 -8.01 8.74
CA ASP A 220 -30.55 -7.61 9.42
C ASP A 220 -30.64 -8.34 10.77
N GLN A 221 -30.18 -7.69 11.84
CA GLN A 221 -30.13 -8.33 13.18
C GLN A 221 -31.50 -8.79 13.68
N PRO A 222 -32.60 -8.03 13.54
CA PRO A 222 -33.94 -8.51 13.88
C PRO A 222 -34.32 -9.77 13.10
N ALA A 223 -34.19 -9.75 11.76
CA ALA A 223 -34.53 -10.91 10.94
C ALA A 223 -33.63 -12.11 11.23
N LEU A 224 -32.35 -11.87 11.55
CA LEU A 224 -31.42 -12.94 11.92
C LEU A 224 -31.78 -13.56 13.26
N ARG A 225 -32.16 -12.75 14.27
CA ARG A 225 -32.63 -13.26 15.56
C ARG A 225 -33.89 -14.10 15.39
N GLU A 226 -34.84 -13.64 14.59
CA GLU A 226 -36.07 -14.38 14.28
C GLU A 226 -35.76 -15.69 13.55
N ALA A 227 -34.88 -15.66 12.55
CA ALA A 227 -34.44 -16.84 11.80
C ALA A 227 -33.71 -17.87 12.67
N VAL A 228 -32.91 -17.41 13.63
CA VAL A 228 -32.20 -18.29 14.57
C VAL A 228 -33.16 -18.83 15.65
N ALA A 229 -34.09 -18.01 16.15
CA ALA A 229 -35.05 -18.41 17.18
C ALA A 229 -36.12 -19.39 16.66
N SER A 230 -36.53 -19.23 15.40
CA SER A 230 -37.42 -20.15 14.69
C SER A 230 -36.68 -21.35 14.07
N GLY A 231 -35.35 -21.28 14.04
CA GLY A 231 -34.47 -22.30 13.50
C GLY A 231 -34.57 -23.59 14.30
N SER A 232 -34.79 -24.70 13.60
CA SER A 232 -34.85 -26.04 14.19
C SER A 232 -33.71 -26.88 13.66
N VAL A 233 -32.99 -27.57 14.57
CA VAL A 233 -31.93 -28.54 14.22
C VAL A 233 -32.46 -29.65 13.31
N LEU A 234 -33.77 -29.92 13.39
CA LEU A 234 -34.45 -30.94 12.60
C LEU A 234 -34.79 -30.47 11.17
N ARG A 235 -34.70 -29.16 10.88
CA ARG A 235 -34.97 -28.56 9.56
C ARG A 235 -33.82 -27.62 9.14
N PRO A 236 -32.65 -28.19 8.83
CA PRO A 236 -31.43 -27.42 8.55
C PRO A 236 -31.55 -26.57 7.27
N VAL A 237 -32.28 -27.05 6.25
CA VAL A 237 -32.46 -26.32 4.98
C VAL A 237 -33.28 -25.05 5.19
N GLU A 238 -34.38 -25.12 5.94
CA GLU A 238 -35.24 -23.96 6.21
C GLU A 238 -34.55 -22.93 7.09
N THR A 239 -33.83 -23.41 8.11
CA THR A 239 -33.00 -22.56 8.97
C THR A 239 -31.92 -21.83 8.15
N ALA A 240 -31.24 -22.53 7.23
CA ALA A 240 -30.27 -21.90 6.33
C ALA A 240 -30.93 -20.87 5.38
N THR A 241 -32.14 -21.13 4.92
CA THR A 241 -32.87 -20.22 4.03
C THR A 241 -33.33 -18.96 4.75
N ALA A 242 -33.84 -19.10 5.98
CA ALA A 242 -34.25 -17.99 6.83
C ALA A 242 -33.05 -17.13 7.25
N ILE A 243 -31.93 -17.77 7.62
CA ILE A 243 -30.68 -17.07 7.92
C ILE A 243 -30.20 -16.32 6.68
N ARG A 244 -30.22 -16.93 5.50
CA ARG A 244 -29.86 -16.25 4.25
C ARG A 244 -30.76 -15.04 3.96
N ALA A 245 -32.06 -15.12 4.26
CA ALA A 245 -32.99 -14.00 4.07
C ALA A 245 -32.67 -12.80 4.97
N ALA A 246 -32.01 -13.02 6.12
CA ALA A 246 -31.51 -11.96 6.98
C ALA A 246 -30.26 -11.24 6.43
N PHE A 247 -29.66 -11.74 5.33
CA PHE A 247 -28.51 -11.12 4.67
C PHE A 247 -28.96 -10.26 3.49
N ARG A 248 -28.68 -8.96 3.59
CA ARG A 248 -28.87 -7.95 2.54
C ARG A 248 -27.75 -8.08 1.52
N ALA A 249 -27.91 -9.01 0.58
CA ALA A 249 -26.92 -9.32 -0.45
C ALA A 249 -26.49 -8.08 -1.27
N GLU A 250 -27.41 -7.13 -1.48
CA GLU A 250 -27.17 -5.86 -2.15
C GLU A 250 -26.15 -4.96 -1.42
N LYS A 251 -26.02 -5.12 -0.10
CA LYS A 251 -25.06 -4.37 0.73
C LYS A 251 -23.73 -5.10 0.92
N ALA A 252 -23.68 -6.40 0.59
CA ALA A 252 -22.49 -7.23 0.79
C ALA A 252 -21.35 -6.95 -0.21
N GLY A 253 -21.57 -6.11 -1.24
CA GLY A 253 -20.62 -5.87 -2.31
C GLY A 253 -19.23 -5.40 -1.85
N ALA A 254 -19.15 -4.66 -0.73
CA ALA A 254 -17.87 -4.21 -0.20
C ALA A 254 -17.06 -5.36 0.44
N LEU A 255 -17.71 -6.22 1.23
CA LEU A 255 -17.10 -7.42 1.84
C LEU A 255 -16.69 -8.43 0.77
N VAL A 256 -17.55 -8.65 -0.24
CA VAL A 256 -17.28 -9.54 -1.37
C VAL A 256 -16.04 -9.08 -2.16
N ARG A 257 -15.88 -7.77 -2.39
CA ARG A 257 -14.68 -7.24 -3.06
C ARG A 257 -13.40 -7.52 -2.26
N VAL A 258 -13.40 -7.25 -0.96
CA VAL A 258 -12.24 -7.54 -0.11
C VAL A 258 -11.91 -9.02 -0.12
N ALA A 259 -12.90 -9.90 0.07
CA ALA A 259 -12.68 -11.34 0.03
C ALA A 259 -12.16 -11.77 -1.35
N LYS A 260 -12.67 -11.24 -2.46
CA LYS A 260 -12.13 -11.52 -3.80
C LYS A 260 -10.68 -11.07 -3.95
N ASP A 261 -10.34 -9.88 -3.48
CA ASP A 261 -8.97 -9.34 -3.58
C ASP A 261 -7.99 -10.14 -2.70
N VAL A 262 -8.40 -10.56 -1.49
CA VAL A 262 -7.62 -11.49 -0.65
C VAL A 262 -7.41 -12.82 -1.36
N GLY A 263 -8.45 -13.35 -2.00
CA GLY A 263 -8.38 -14.55 -2.82
C GLY A 263 -7.37 -14.43 -3.96
N ARG A 264 -7.37 -13.30 -4.67
CA ARG A 264 -6.41 -13.01 -5.75
C ARG A 264 -4.97 -12.96 -5.24
N ILE A 265 -4.73 -12.38 -4.05
CA ILE A 265 -3.39 -12.41 -3.42
C ILE A 265 -2.99 -13.86 -3.12
N GLY A 266 -3.91 -14.63 -2.54
CA GLY A 266 -3.68 -16.05 -2.21
C GLY A 266 -3.38 -16.90 -3.44
N GLU A 267 -4.05 -16.63 -4.55
CA GLU A 267 -3.83 -17.31 -5.84
C GLU A 267 -2.51 -16.90 -6.50
N ALA A 268 -2.16 -15.61 -6.47
CA ALA A 268 -0.95 -15.10 -7.11
C ALA A 268 0.34 -15.43 -6.36
N VAL A 269 0.32 -15.43 -5.02
CA VAL A 269 1.55 -15.49 -4.19
C VAL A 269 1.46 -16.52 -3.05
N GLY A 270 0.27 -16.98 -2.71
CA GLY A 270 0.04 -17.97 -1.66
C GLY A 270 -0.60 -17.40 -0.38
N VAL A 271 -1.05 -18.34 0.46
CA VAL A 271 -1.86 -18.08 1.66
C VAL A 271 -1.14 -17.21 2.70
N ARG A 272 0.15 -17.43 2.92
CA ARG A 272 0.96 -16.63 3.85
C ARG A 272 1.01 -15.16 3.45
N ALA A 273 1.17 -14.88 2.15
CA ALA A 273 1.17 -13.52 1.63
C ALA A 273 -0.18 -12.82 1.84
N ALA A 274 -1.29 -13.53 1.62
CA ALA A 274 -2.62 -13.01 1.86
C ALA A 274 -2.85 -12.69 3.35
N ARG A 275 -2.40 -13.55 4.27
CA ARG A 275 -2.45 -13.30 5.72
C ARG A 275 -1.56 -12.15 6.16
N ASP A 276 -0.34 -12.08 5.66
CA ASP A 276 0.59 -10.99 5.97
C ASP A 276 0.03 -9.64 5.47
N THR A 277 -0.67 -9.65 4.35
CA THR A 277 -1.43 -8.48 3.88
C THR A 277 -2.56 -8.12 4.84
N LEU A 278 -3.38 -9.08 5.28
CA LEU A 278 -4.49 -8.83 6.22
C LEU A 278 -4.05 -8.31 7.59
N LYS A 279 -2.85 -8.68 8.05
CA LYS A 279 -2.23 -8.16 9.28
C LYS A 279 -1.87 -6.68 9.17
N VAL A 280 -1.54 -6.22 7.96
CA VAL A 280 -0.90 -4.93 7.72
C VAL A 280 -1.86 -3.89 7.13
N ALA A 281 -2.80 -4.33 6.29
CA ALA A 281 -3.73 -3.46 5.59
C ALA A 281 -4.88 -3.03 6.50
N GLU A 282 -5.12 -1.73 6.63
CA GLU A 282 -6.16 -1.18 7.51
C GLU A 282 -7.49 -0.92 6.80
N ASN A 283 -7.52 -0.94 5.48
CA ASN A 283 -8.73 -0.64 4.71
C ASN A 283 -8.84 -1.46 3.40
N PRO A 284 -10.05 -1.56 2.82
CA PRO A 284 -10.28 -2.31 1.57
C PRO A 284 -9.41 -1.86 0.40
N LYS A 285 -9.07 -0.57 0.31
CA LYS A 285 -8.27 -0.03 -0.80
C LYS A 285 -6.82 -0.52 -0.72
N GLU A 286 -6.28 -0.66 0.50
CA GLU A 286 -4.95 -1.23 0.73
C GLU A 286 -4.90 -2.71 0.35
N ILE A 287 -5.96 -3.49 0.61
CA ILE A 287 -6.08 -4.89 0.14
C ILE A 287 -6.11 -4.95 -1.39
N ALA A 288 -6.92 -4.13 -2.04
CA ALA A 288 -7.00 -4.09 -3.51
C ALA A 288 -5.64 -3.72 -4.15
N ARG A 289 -4.87 -2.82 -3.52
CA ARG A 289 -3.51 -2.50 -3.97
C ARG A 289 -2.55 -3.65 -3.75
N ALA A 290 -2.62 -4.32 -2.61
CA ALA A 290 -1.82 -5.50 -2.36
C ALA A 290 -2.10 -6.61 -3.37
N ALA A 291 -3.36 -6.80 -3.79
CA ALA A 291 -3.73 -7.71 -4.87
C ALA A 291 -3.07 -7.32 -6.20
N ARG A 292 -3.03 -6.03 -6.54
CA ARG A 292 -2.34 -5.55 -7.75
C ARG A 292 -0.82 -5.74 -7.68
N ILE A 293 -0.22 -5.51 -6.51
CA ILE A 293 1.22 -5.79 -6.31
C ILE A 293 1.47 -7.29 -6.46
N ALA A 294 0.64 -8.12 -5.83
CA ALA A 294 0.70 -9.58 -5.92
C ALA A 294 0.65 -10.09 -7.37
N GLU A 295 -0.26 -9.55 -8.18
CA GLU A 295 -0.40 -9.91 -9.59
C GLU A 295 0.79 -9.49 -10.46
N VAL A 296 1.40 -8.34 -10.18
CA VAL A 296 2.49 -7.79 -11.00
C VAL A 296 3.86 -8.30 -10.55
N LYS A 297 4.07 -8.41 -9.24
CA LYS A 297 5.36 -8.76 -8.62
C LYS A 297 5.48 -10.22 -8.23
N GLY A 298 4.37 -10.97 -8.22
CA GLY A 298 4.37 -12.40 -7.94
C GLY A 298 5.07 -12.71 -6.61
N GLY A 299 5.99 -13.67 -6.64
CA GLY A 299 6.68 -14.16 -5.44
C GLY A 299 7.52 -13.10 -4.72
N GLN A 300 7.86 -11.96 -5.32
CA GLN A 300 8.54 -10.82 -4.64
C GLN A 300 7.65 -10.06 -3.66
N THR A 301 6.33 -10.28 -3.69
CA THR A 301 5.35 -9.49 -2.94
C THR A 301 5.54 -9.59 -1.44
N ARG A 302 5.91 -10.77 -0.92
CA ARG A 302 6.15 -10.95 0.53
C ARG A 302 7.37 -10.17 0.99
N ALA A 303 8.45 -10.15 0.22
CA ALA A 303 9.63 -9.34 0.49
C ALA A 303 9.31 -7.84 0.49
N ILE A 304 8.54 -7.37 -0.51
CA ILE A 304 8.08 -5.96 -0.56
C ILE A 304 7.24 -5.61 0.68
N LEU A 305 6.28 -6.45 1.06
CA LEU A 305 5.47 -6.25 2.26
C LEU A 305 6.30 -6.32 3.54
N LYS A 306 7.31 -7.18 3.62
CA LYS A 306 8.20 -7.29 4.79
C LYS A 306 9.06 -6.04 4.95
N LEU A 307 9.60 -5.49 3.87
CA LEU A 307 10.47 -4.32 3.90
C LEU A 307 9.72 -3.03 4.22
N PHE A 308 8.53 -2.87 3.65
CA PHE A 308 7.81 -1.60 3.73
C PHE A 308 6.59 -1.64 4.65
N GLY A 309 6.15 -2.82 5.07
CA GLY A 309 4.92 -3.02 5.84
C GLY A 309 3.74 -2.31 5.18
N ARG A 310 2.99 -1.56 5.99
CA ARG A 310 1.87 -0.74 5.52
C ARG A 310 2.33 0.38 4.59
N GLY A 311 3.59 0.80 4.70
CA GLY A 311 4.23 1.77 3.82
C GLY A 311 4.23 1.37 2.35
N ALA A 312 4.22 0.07 2.01
CA ALA A 312 4.06 -0.40 0.63
C ALA A 312 2.67 -0.09 0.06
N LEU A 313 1.65 -0.08 0.93
CA LEU A 313 0.24 0.09 0.55
C LEU A 313 -0.18 1.57 0.61
N LEU A 314 0.52 2.36 1.42
CA LEU A 314 0.29 3.79 1.60
C LEU A 314 1.06 4.64 0.58
N LEU A 315 0.30 5.23 -0.35
CA LEU A 315 0.72 6.38 -1.15
C LEU A 315 1.08 7.61 -0.29
N ALA A 316 0.40 7.76 0.85
CA ALA A 316 0.40 9.00 1.62
C ALA A 316 1.70 9.26 2.40
N ALA A 317 2.39 8.21 2.86
CA ALA A 317 3.59 8.37 3.69
C ALA A 317 4.75 9.06 2.96
N GLY A 318 4.78 9.03 1.62
CA GLY A 318 5.72 9.80 0.81
C GLY A 318 5.19 11.16 0.36
N ALA A 319 3.87 11.37 0.37
CA ALA A 319 3.21 12.53 -0.26
C ALA A 319 3.55 13.84 0.45
N PHE A 320 3.64 13.86 1.79
CA PHE A 320 3.96 15.09 2.52
C PHE A 320 5.39 15.57 2.23
N ASN A 321 6.36 14.66 2.20
CA ASN A 321 7.74 14.97 1.83
C ASN A 321 7.81 15.39 0.34
N LEU A 322 7.11 14.67 -0.54
CA LEU A 322 6.96 15.01 -1.97
C LEU A 322 6.47 16.44 -2.17
N THR A 323 5.36 16.81 -1.52
CA THR A 323 4.77 18.13 -1.63
C THR A 323 5.71 19.20 -1.10
N MET A 324 6.44 18.93 -0.02
CA MET A 324 7.40 19.87 0.53
C MET A 324 8.60 20.10 -0.41
N TRP A 325 9.15 19.04 -1.03
CA TRP A 325 10.24 19.18 -2.01
C TRP A 325 9.77 19.84 -3.31
N LEU A 326 8.58 19.50 -3.82
CA LEU A 326 7.99 20.15 -4.99
C LEU A 326 7.66 21.62 -4.72
N PHE A 327 7.13 21.94 -3.55
CA PHE A 327 6.87 23.31 -3.12
C PHE A 327 8.17 24.10 -2.96
N GLY A 328 9.19 23.50 -2.35
CA GLY A 328 10.54 24.08 -2.25
C GLY A 328 11.16 24.33 -3.63
N ALA A 329 11.00 23.40 -4.58
CA ALA A 329 11.45 23.58 -5.96
C ALA A 329 10.71 24.71 -6.68
N LEU A 330 9.39 24.81 -6.49
CA LEU A 330 8.57 25.89 -7.05
C LEU A 330 8.96 27.25 -6.46
N LEU A 331 9.19 27.33 -5.15
CA LEU A 331 9.68 28.56 -4.50
C LEU A 331 11.09 28.94 -4.97
N ALA A 332 11.98 27.97 -5.13
CA ALA A 332 13.32 28.21 -5.67
C ALA A 332 13.27 28.72 -7.11
N LEU A 333 12.40 28.13 -7.96
CA LEU A 333 12.17 28.59 -9.33
C LEU A 333 11.59 30.01 -9.34
N PHE A 334 10.58 30.29 -8.51
CA PHE A 334 9.97 31.60 -8.39
C PHE A 334 10.99 32.67 -7.91
N GLY A 335 11.80 32.32 -6.91
CA GLY A 335 12.90 33.16 -6.43
C GLY A 335 13.94 33.44 -7.51
N PHE A 336 14.30 32.43 -8.30
CA PHE A 336 15.22 32.55 -9.41
C PHE A 336 14.69 33.47 -10.52
N LEU A 337 13.44 33.29 -10.96
CA LEU A 337 12.80 34.13 -11.97
C LEU A 337 12.65 35.58 -11.49
N SER A 338 12.26 35.77 -10.23
CA SER A 338 12.16 37.10 -9.60
C SER A 338 13.52 37.79 -9.52
N SER A 339 14.59 37.03 -9.24
CA SER A 339 15.95 37.54 -9.17
C SER A 339 16.50 37.94 -10.56
N ILE A 340 16.20 37.17 -11.61
CA ILE A 340 16.52 37.54 -13.00
C ILE A 340 15.84 38.85 -13.37
N LYS A 341 14.53 38.96 -13.14
CA LYS A 341 13.75 40.18 -13.42
C LYS A 341 14.30 41.39 -12.66
N ALA A 342 14.54 41.24 -11.36
CA ALA A 342 15.12 42.32 -10.56
C ALA A 342 16.52 42.74 -11.05
N THR A 343 17.30 41.79 -11.55
CA THR A 343 18.64 42.05 -12.11
C THR A 343 18.55 42.80 -13.44
N THR A 344 17.65 42.41 -14.34
CA THR A 344 17.47 43.08 -15.64
C THR A 344 16.90 44.48 -15.49
N GLU A 345 15.91 44.69 -14.61
CA GLU A 345 15.35 46.01 -14.31
C GLU A 345 16.42 46.95 -13.71
N ARG A 346 17.22 46.44 -12.77
CA ARG A 346 18.29 47.23 -12.13
C ARG A 346 19.43 47.53 -13.10
N ALA A 347 19.81 46.59 -13.97
CA ALA A 347 20.81 46.82 -15.01
C ALA A 347 20.34 47.88 -16.01
N THR A 348 19.06 47.82 -16.42
CA THR A 348 18.44 48.80 -17.32
C THR A 348 18.37 50.18 -16.68
N ALA A 349 17.90 50.27 -15.43
CA ALA A 349 17.85 51.51 -14.68
C ALA A 349 19.23 52.12 -14.42
N TRP A 350 20.27 51.29 -14.27
CA TRP A 350 21.64 51.77 -14.20
C TRP A 350 22.11 52.36 -15.53
N TRP A 351 21.89 51.64 -16.63
CA TRP A 351 22.30 52.08 -17.96
C TRP A 351 21.62 53.40 -18.35
N LEU A 352 20.32 53.54 -18.09
CA LEU A 352 19.56 54.77 -18.31
C LEU A 352 20.03 55.93 -17.44
N ARG A 353 20.34 55.69 -16.15
CA ARG A 353 20.89 56.75 -15.28
C ARG A 353 22.28 57.18 -15.72
N ARG A 354 23.13 56.23 -16.13
CA ARG A 354 24.48 56.51 -16.64
C ARG A 354 24.43 57.32 -17.93
N SER A 355 23.55 56.94 -18.88
CA SER A 355 23.41 57.66 -20.14
C SER A 355 22.85 59.08 -19.94
N LYS A 356 21.86 59.25 -19.06
CA LYS A 356 21.35 60.59 -18.68
C LYS A 356 22.42 61.45 -17.99
N ALA A 357 23.19 60.89 -17.05
CA ALA A 357 24.27 61.62 -16.38
C ALA A 357 25.38 62.05 -17.34
N LEU A 358 25.72 61.22 -18.32
CA LEU A 358 26.67 61.58 -19.38
C LEU A 358 26.12 62.68 -20.30
N ARG A 359 24.84 62.64 -20.64
CA ARG A 359 24.18 63.71 -21.43
C ARG A 359 24.16 65.05 -20.67
N LEU A 360 23.80 65.04 -19.39
CA LEU A 360 23.83 66.24 -18.53
C LEU A 360 25.23 66.83 -18.42
N LYS A 361 26.27 66.00 -18.24
CA LYS A 361 27.66 66.46 -18.24
C LYS A 361 28.07 67.12 -19.56
N ARG A 362 27.65 66.56 -20.70
CA ARG A 362 27.89 67.16 -22.02
C ARG A 362 27.15 68.49 -22.21
N GLN A 363 25.91 68.58 -21.73
CA GLN A 363 25.13 69.84 -21.77
C GLN A 363 25.75 70.92 -20.87
N MET A 364 26.16 70.57 -19.65
CA MET A 364 26.86 71.49 -18.75
C MET A 364 28.21 71.94 -19.32
N ALA A 365 28.97 71.03 -19.95
CA ALA A 365 30.20 71.39 -20.64
C ALA A 365 29.94 72.33 -21.83
N ALA A 366 28.90 72.06 -22.64
CA ALA A 366 28.51 72.92 -23.76
C ALA A 366 28.03 74.32 -23.31
N GLN A 367 27.27 74.39 -22.21
CA GLN A 367 26.84 75.65 -21.60
C GLN A 367 28.01 76.43 -21.01
N ALA A 368 28.96 75.75 -20.35
CA ALA A 368 30.17 76.38 -19.85
C ALA A 368 31.03 76.94 -20.98
N THR A 369 31.15 76.21 -22.11
CA THR A 369 31.87 76.72 -23.29
C THR A 369 31.18 77.92 -23.94
N LEU A 370 29.85 77.93 -24.00
CA LEU A 370 29.07 79.07 -24.53
C LEU A 370 29.16 80.30 -23.61
N ALA A 371 29.15 80.11 -22.29
CA ALA A 371 29.32 81.19 -21.32
C ALA A 371 30.74 81.78 -21.30
N SER A 372 31.74 81.01 -21.76
CA SER A 372 33.13 81.47 -21.90
C SER A 372 33.44 82.14 -23.25
N MET A 373 32.47 82.21 -24.18
CA MET A 373 32.65 82.96 -25.43
C MET A 373 32.54 84.46 -25.15
N PRO A 374 33.52 85.29 -25.56
CA PRO A 374 33.44 86.74 -25.36
C PRO A 374 32.30 87.32 -26.21
N ALA A 375 31.47 88.15 -25.60
CA ALA A 375 30.41 88.87 -26.31
C ALA A 375 31.06 89.78 -27.38
N GLN A 376 30.92 89.41 -28.65
CA GLN A 376 31.20 90.33 -29.75
C GLN A 376 30.01 91.29 -29.85
N GLY A 377 30.26 92.54 -29.49
CA GLY A 377 29.35 93.66 -29.75
C GLY A 377 29.36 94.06 -31.22
#